data_AF-C3YNM7-F1
#
_entry.id   AF-C3YNM7-F1
#
_cell.length_a   1.000
_cell.length_b   1.000
_cell.length_c   1.000
_cell.angle_alpha   90.00
_cell.angle_beta   90.00
_cell.angle_gamma   90.00
#
_symmetry.space_group_name_H-M   'P 1'
#
loop_
_entity.id
_entity.type
_entity.pdbx_description
1 polymer ?
#
loop_
_entity_poly.entity_id
_entity_poly.type
_entity_poly.pdbx_seq_one_letter_code
_entity_poly.pdbx_strand_id
1 'polypeptide(L)'
;MTPGHFGTSAQTSPNPYSLVAPAQYVPGQSLTAFLSKNMHYIIVISRATVAEQKTVYWTGLKSSQLTEASAVEKVLLGTVSGWTFYKVQASGPMVNANVKAACESVGLSLPCYINRDSCTETPYWTNDCIIVGNANSTCKQTQRLVSEAICGGSGPASCVAMNNVFAYMPGWQADNSACGVATSTNTWCTRGTSYFNLHAFCAGTGNVGSAVVMTSNLLLAVLPACITRMLIQ
;
A
#
# COMPACT_ATOMS: atom_id res chain seq x y z
N MET A 1 -21.85 20.05 -23.42
CA MET A 1 -22.68 20.02 -22.20
C MET A 1 -22.34 21.22 -21.35
N THR A 2 -23.32 22.07 -21.06
CA THR A 2 -23.28 22.95 -19.88
C THR A 2 -23.09 22.08 -18.63
N PRO A 3 -22.47 22.58 -17.55
CA PRO A 3 -22.32 21.84 -16.29
C PRO A 3 -23.68 21.53 -15.64
N GLY A 4 -24.39 20.51 -16.14
CA GLY A 4 -25.62 20.00 -15.55
C GLY A 4 -25.28 19.12 -14.36
N HIS A 5 -25.49 19.64 -13.16
CA HIS A 5 -25.31 18.93 -11.90
C HIS A 5 -26.41 17.87 -11.72
N PHE A 6 -26.04 16.60 -11.65
CA PHE A 6 -26.84 15.59 -10.98
C PHE A 6 -26.32 15.45 -9.54
N GLY A 7 -26.65 16.43 -8.70
CA GLY A 7 -26.23 16.47 -7.29
C GLY A 7 -26.47 17.83 -6.66
N THR A 8 -26.86 17.84 -5.38
CA THR A 8 -27.29 19.03 -4.61
C THR A 8 -26.13 19.94 -4.15
N SER A 9 -24.88 19.63 -4.50
CA SER A 9 -23.71 20.36 -4.03
C SER A 9 -22.58 20.35 -5.06
N ALA A 10 -22.18 21.54 -5.51
CA ALA A 10 -20.97 21.75 -6.30
C ALA A 10 -19.79 21.93 -5.35
N GLN A 11 -18.81 21.02 -5.36
CA GLN A 11 -17.55 21.22 -4.66
C GLN A 11 -16.42 21.36 -5.67
N THR A 12 -15.91 22.58 -5.83
CA THR A 12 -14.72 22.89 -6.64
C THR A 12 -13.44 22.81 -5.83
N SER A 13 -13.53 22.46 -4.54
CA SER A 13 -12.39 22.39 -3.64
C SER A 13 -11.51 21.18 -3.98
N PRO A 14 -10.19 21.37 -4.23
CA PRO A 14 -9.23 20.29 -4.43
C PRO A 14 -9.00 19.46 -3.17
N ASN A 15 -9.62 19.81 -2.04
CA ASN A 15 -9.60 19.01 -0.84
C ASN A 15 -10.94 18.29 -0.65
N PRO A 16 -10.93 16.95 -0.47
CA PRO A 16 -9.77 16.09 -0.25
C PRO A 16 -9.15 15.40 -1.49
N TYR A 17 -9.57 15.73 -2.73
CA TYR A 17 -9.26 14.94 -3.93
C TYR A 17 -8.24 15.61 -4.86
N SER A 18 -7.13 14.92 -5.16
CA SER A 18 -6.07 15.40 -6.06
C SER A 18 -5.94 14.49 -7.28
N LEU A 19 -5.99 15.08 -8.49
CA LEU A 19 -5.62 14.41 -9.73
C LEU A 19 -4.28 14.99 -10.17
N VAL A 20 -3.22 14.19 -10.10
CA VAL A 20 -1.89 14.59 -10.58
C VAL A 20 -1.74 14.12 -12.02
N ALA A 21 -1.66 15.07 -12.95
CA ALA A 21 -1.31 14.81 -14.34
C ALA A 21 0.05 15.46 -14.65
N PRO A 22 0.89 14.85 -15.49
CA PRO A 22 2.11 15.48 -15.96
C PRO A 22 1.75 16.72 -16.78
N ALA A 23 2.64 17.73 -16.76
CA ALA A 23 2.45 18.98 -17.49
C ALA A 23 2.34 18.78 -19.02
N GLN A 24 2.89 17.68 -19.53
CA GLN A 24 2.79 17.26 -20.92
C GLN A 24 2.46 15.77 -20.98
N TYR A 25 1.44 15.42 -21.77
CA TYR A 25 1.08 14.02 -22.05
C TYR A 25 1.80 13.55 -23.30
N VAL A 26 2.48 12.40 -23.20
CA VAL A 26 3.05 11.70 -24.37
C VAL A 26 2.08 10.60 -24.80
N PRO A 27 1.72 10.48 -26.09
CA PRO A 27 0.91 9.36 -26.56
C PRO A 27 1.48 8.00 -26.13
N GLY A 28 0.69 7.19 -25.44
CA GLY A 28 1.10 5.90 -24.88
C GLY A 28 1.66 5.97 -23.45
N GLN A 29 1.79 7.16 -22.87
CA GLN A 29 2.15 7.33 -21.46
C GLN A 29 1.00 6.91 -20.55
N SER A 30 1.33 6.14 -19.51
CA SER A 30 0.37 5.82 -18.45
C SER A 30 0.21 7.00 -17.50
N LEU A 31 -1.02 7.35 -17.17
CA LEU A 31 -1.36 8.37 -16.17
C LEU A 31 -1.80 7.67 -14.88
N THR A 32 -1.28 8.12 -13.74
CA THR A 32 -1.65 7.59 -12.42
C THR A 32 -2.44 8.64 -11.65
N ALA A 33 -3.64 8.28 -11.21
CA ALA A 33 -4.48 9.13 -10.35
C ALA A 33 -4.49 8.57 -8.92
N PHE A 34 -4.34 9.44 -7.93
CA PHE A 34 -4.38 9.07 -6.51
C PHE A 34 -5.69 9.52 -5.88
N LEU A 35 -6.40 8.61 -5.22
CA LEU A 35 -7.64 8.92 -4.51
C LEU A 35 -7.44 8.68 -3.02
N SER A 36 -7.69 9.72 -2.21
CA SER A 36 -7.34 9.74 -0.78
C SER A 36 -8.44 9.25 0.17
N LYS A 37 -9.62 8.85 -0.33
CA LYS A 37 -10.77 8.43 0.51
C LYS A 37 -11.57 7.27 -0.08
N ASN A 38 -12.27 6.55 0.81
CA ASN A 38 -13.23 5.49 0.52
C ASN A 38 -14.42 6.01 -0.30
N MET A 39 -14.26 6.09 -1.62
CA MET A 39 -15.36 6.37 -2.54
C MET A 39 -15.93 5.05 -3.07
N HIS A 40 -17.26 4.93 -3.10
CA HIS A 40 -17.93 3.76 -3.67
C HIS A 40 -17.87 3.73 -5.21
N TYR A 41 -17.73 4.89 -5.86
CA TYR A 41 -17.62 5.01 -7.30
C TYR A 41 -16.85 6.29 -7.68
N ILE A 42 -16.18 6.25 -8.83
CA ILE A 42 -15.57 7.43 -9.46
C ILE A 42 -15.86 7.43 -10.95
N ILE A 43 -16.06 8.62 -11.52
CA ILE A 43 -16.14 8.84 -12.96
C ILE A 43 -15.01 9.78 -13.35
N VAL A 44 -14.05 9.30 -14.12
CA VAL A 44 -12.97 10.12 -14.70
C VAL A 44 -13.40 10.49 -16.13
N ILE A 45 -13.45 11.78 -16.43
CA ILE A 45 -13.82 12.29 -17.76
C ILE A 45 -12.61 13.01 -18.34
N SER A 46 -12.05 12.49 -19.43
CA SER A 46 -11.12 13.25 -20.25
C SER A 46 -11.90 14.17 -21.18
N ARG A 47 -11.53 15.45 -21.23
CA ARG A 47 -12.07 16.41 -22.20
C ARG A 47 -10.91 16.96 -23.01
N ALA A 48 -10.99 16.83 -24.34
CA ALA A 48 -10.13 17.59 -25.23
C ALA A 48 -10.61 19.04 -25.26
N THR A 49 -9.71 19.98 -24.96
CA THR A 49 -9.91 21.42 -25.21
C THR A 49 -9.89 21.63 -26.73
N VAL A 50 -10.96 22.20 -27.27
CA VAL A 50 -11.31 22.09 -28.70
C VAL A 50 -10.45 22.99 -29.59
N ALA A 51 -9.78 22.37 -30.56
CA ALA A 51 -9.97 22.74 -31.97
C ALA A 51 -10.59 21.60 -32.81
N GLU A 52 -10.69 20.36 -32.29
CA GLU A 52 -11.39 19.26 -32.96
C GLU A 52 -12.30 18.50 -31.98
N GLN A 53 -13.56 18.94 -31.85
CA GLN A 53 -14.60 18.19 -31.15
C GLN A 53 -15.59 17.66 -32.17
N LYS A 54 -15.48 16.37 -32.50
CA LYS A 54 -16.59 15.66 -33.14
C LYS A 54 -16.65 14.19 -32.76
N THR A 55 -16.61 13.88 -31.47
CA THR A 55 -17.37 12.79 -30.83
C THR A 55 -16.97 12.67 -29.36
N VAL A 56 -17.94 12.77 -28.44
CA VAL A 56 -17.77 12.43 -27.03
C VAL A 56 -18.28 11.01 -26.88
N TYR A 57 -17.38 10.05 -26.68
CA TYR A 57 -17.77 8.66 -26.39
C TYR A 57 -17.87 8.47 -24.88
N TRP A 58 -19.07 8.08 -24.42
CA TRP A 58 -19.28 7.60 -23.06
C TRP A 58 -18.92 6.11 -23.01
N THR A 59 -17.72 5.77 -22.58
CA THR A 59 -17.43 4.41 -22.14
C THR A 59 -17.74 4.32 -20.66
N GLY A 60 -18.89 3.71 -20.34
CA GLY A 60 -19.15 3.27 -18.97
C GLY A 60 -18.14 2.19 -18.63
N LEU A 61 -17.15 2.51 -17.79
CA LEU A 61 -16.27 1.52 -17.17
C LEU A 61 -17.16 0.61 -16.32
N LYS A 62 -17.44 -0.60 -16.81
CA LYS A 62 -18.08 -1.63 -16.00
C LYS A 62 -17.08 -2.06 -14.93
N SER A 63 -17.54 -2.31 -13.70
CA SER A 63 -16.71 -2.82 -12.59
C SER A 63 -15.89 -4.07 -13.00
N SER A 64 -16.36 -4.84 -13.98
CA SER A 64 -15.67 -6.01 -14.56
C SER A 64 -14.44 -5.68 -15.43
N GLN A 65 -14.19 -4.41 -15.78
CA GLN A 65 -13.06 -3.96 -16.59
C GLN A 65 -11.99 -3.23 -15.76
N LEU A 66 -12.24 -2.99 -14.48
CA LEU A 66 -11.17 -2.70 -13.54
C LEU A 66 -10.51 -4.04 -13.21
N THR A 67 -9.40 -4.36 -13.87
CA THR A 67 -8.49 -5.34 -13.28
C THR A 67 -7.94 -4.65 -12.04
N GLU A 68 -8.47 -5.00 -10.86
CA GLU A 68 -7.74 -4.80 -9.61
C GLU A 68 -6.31 -5.28 -9.89
N ALA A 69 -5.35 -4.36 -9.93
CA ALA A 69 -3.97 -4.75 -9.78
C ALA A 69 -3.95 -5.49 -8.46
N SER A 70 -3.91 -6.83 -8.51
CA SER A 70 -4.05 -7.77 -7.39
C SER A 70 -3.83 -7.03 -6.09
N ALA A 71 -4.91 -6.54 -5.47
CA ALA A 71 -4.78 -5.69 -4.32
C ALA A 71 -4.06 -6.53 -3.28
N VAL A 72 -2.77 -6.24 -3.02
CA VAL A 72 -2.00 -7.02 -2.06
C VAL A 72 -2.76 -6.93 -0.75
N GLU A 73 -3.25 -8.09 -0.31
CA GLU A 73 -4.17 -8.16 0.82
C GLU A 73 -3.45 -7.61 2.06
N LYS A 74 -4.08 -6.61 2.67
CA LYS A 74 -3.68 -6.07 3.97
C LYS A 74 -4.74 -6.45 4.99
N VAL A 75 -4.33 -7.12 6.06
CA VAL A 75 -5.23 -7.49 7.16
C VAL A 75 -4.90 -6.63 8.37
N LEU A 76 -5.92 -5.96 8.92
CA LEU A 76 -5.79 -5.12 10.10
C LEU A 76 -5.38 -5.94 11.32
N LEU A 77 -4.35 -5.48 12.04
CA LEU A 77 -3.92 -6.03 13.33
C LEU A 77 -4.48 -5.22 14.49
N GLY A 78 -4.48 -3.89 14.37
CA GLY A 78 -4.98 -2.97 15.40
C GLY A 78 -4.32 -1.60 15.34
N THR A 79 -4.67 -0.74 16.29
CA THR A 79 -4.16 0.64 16.37
C THR A 79 -3.44 0.87 17.69
N VAL A 80 -2.19 1.36 17.62
CA VAL A 80 -1.36 1.64 18.80
C VAL A 80 -0.62 2.96 18.59
N SER A 81 -0.69 3.87 19.56
CA SER A 81 0.01 5.17 19.53
C SER A 81 -0.24 5.98 18.26
N GLY A 82 -1.46 5.98 17.73
CA GLY A 82 -1.85 6.72 16.52
C GLY A 82 -1.49 6.05 15.20
N TRP A 83 -0.82 4.89 15.23
CA TRP A 83 -0.49 4.08 14.07
C TRP A 83 -1.43 2.89 13.94
N THR A 84 -1.82 2.59 12.71
CA THR A 84 -2.61 1.39 12.38
C THR A 84 -1.70 0.34 11.78
N PHE A 85 -1.69 -0.84 12.37
CA PHE A 85 -0.82 -1.96 12.00
C PHE A 85 -1.57 -2.94 11.11
N TYR A 86 -0.85 -3.46 10.12
CA TYR A 86 -1.35 -4.41 9.16
C TYR A 86 -0.36 -5.55 9.01
N LYS A 87 -0.87 -6.73 8.69
CA LYS A 87 -0.08 -7.79 8.07
C LYS A 87 -0.33 -7.77 6.57
N VAL A 88 0.75 -7.76 5.79
CA VAL A 88 0.70 -7.65 4.33
C VAL A 88 1.39 -8.85 3.73
N GLN A 89 0.77 -9.50 2.75
CA GLN A 89 1.37 -10.67 2.12
C GLN A 89 2.72 -10.32 1.46
N ALA A 90 3.78 -11.01 1.87
CA ALA A 90 5.08 -10.94 1.23
C ALA A 90 5.26 -12.12 0.26
N SER A 91 6.17 -11.95 -0.71
CA SER A 91 6.52 -13.00 -1.67
C SER A 91 7.98 -13.40 -1.49
N GLY A 92 8.25 -14.71 -1.58
CA GLY A 92 9.59 -15.28 -1.41
C GLY A 92 10.00 -15.43 0.07
N PRO A 93 11.31 -15.57 0.35
CA PRO A 93 11.79 -15.73 1.72
C PRO A 93 11.51 -14.50 2.56
N MET A 94 11.27 -14.66 3.86
CA MET A 94 10.99 -13.55 4.79
C MET A 94 12.28 -12.82 5.20
N VAL A 95 13.03 -12.31 4.22
CA VAL A 95 14.18 -11.42 4.42
C VAL A 95 13.74 -9.97 4.52
N ASN A 96 14.57 -9.12 5.12
CA ASN A 96 14.30 -7.69 5.30
C ASN A 96 13.89 -6.98 4.01
N ALA A 97 14.53 -7.32 2.88
CA ALA A 97 14.21 -6.73 1.58
C ALA A 97 12.77 -7.03 1.13
N ASN A 98 12.30 -8.26 1.31
CA ASN A 98 10.95 -8.67 0.90
C ASN A 98 9.87 -8.13 1.86
N VAL A 99 10.17 -8.06 3.16
CA VAL A 99 9.30 -7.39 4.14
C VAL A 99 9.14 -5.91 3.80
N LYS A 100 10.25 -5.22 3.49
CA LYS A 100 10.25 -3.82 3.04
C LYS A 100 9.40 -3.62 1.78
N ALA A 101 9.69 -4.40 0.75
CA ALA A 101 8.96 -4.33 -0.52
C ALA A 101 7.45 -4.56 -0.35
N ALA A 102 7.05 -5.52 0.51
CA ALA A 102 5.65 -5.80 0.78
C ALA A 102 4.93 -4.58 1.39
N CYS A 103 5.49 -3.94 2.43
CA CYS A 103 4.89 -2.76 3.02
C CYS A 103 4.80 -1.59 2.03
N GLU A 104 5.88 -1.33 1.29
CA GLU A 104 5.95 -0.23 0.31
C GLU A 104 4.96 -0.43 -0.85
N SER A 105 4.73 -1.68 -1.27
CA SER A 105 3.79 -2.00 -2.36
C SER A 105 2.34 -1.58 -2.09
N VAL A 106 1.98 -1.44 -0.81
CA VAL A 106 0.64 -1.02 -0.36
C VAL A 106 0.64 0.38 0.27
N GLY A 107 1.72 1.14 0.08
CA GLY A 107 1.86 2.49 0.62
C GLY A 107 1.92 2.55 2.16
N LEU A 108 2.36 1.47 2.81
CA LEU A 108 2.58 1.42 4.25
C LEU A 108 4.06 1.63 4.58
N SER A 109 4.33 2.07 5.81
CA SER A 109 5.68 2.26 6.36
C SER A 109 6.11 1.06 7.21
N LEU A 110 7.42 0.95 7.41
CA LEU A 110 8.02 -0.07 8.27
C LEU A 110 8.11 0.41 9.72
N PRO A 111 7.57 -0.32 10.70
CA PRO A 111 7.89 -0.07 12.10
C PRO A 111 9.37 -0.40 12.37
N CYS A 112 10.06 0.46 13.12
CA CYS A 112 11.39 0.13 13.62
C CYS A 112 11.33 -1.12 14.50
N TYR A 113 12.32 -2.01 14.43
CA TYR A 113 12.31 -3.20 15.28
C TYR A 113 12.38 -2.82 16.77
N ILE A 114 13.28 -1.89 17.13
CA ILE A 114 13.39 -1.29 18.47
C ILE A 114 13.28 0.24 18.33
N ASN A 115 12.61 0.88 19.29
CA ASN A 115 12.52 2.33 19.36
C ASN A 115 13.82 2.96 19.91
N ARG A 116 14.55 3.68 19.04
CA ARG A 116 15.57 4.74 19.24
C ARG A 116 16.69 4.64 20.31
N ASP A 117 17.73 5.42 19.99
CA ASP A 117 19.04 5.82 20.57
C ASP A 117 19.39 5.55 22.05
N SER A 118 18.43 5.36 22.96
CA SER A 118 18.72 5.11 24.38
C SER A 118 18.99 3.64 24.70
N CYS A 119 18.81 2.77 23.71
CA CYS A 119 19.05 1.34 23.84
C CYS A 119 20.51 1.00 23.60
N THR A 120 21.12 0.31 24.56
CA THR A 120 22.48 -0.22 24.44
C THR A 120 22.60 -1.36 23.44
N GLU A 121 21.47 -1.90 22.96
CA GLU A 121 21.43 -2.94 21.94
C GLU A 121 21.77 -2.39 20.56
N THR A 122 22.32 -3.24 19.70
CA THR A 122 22.64 -2.91 18.31
C THR A 122 21.43 -2.24 17.64
N PRO A 123 21.62 -1.14 16.89
CA PRO A 123 20.51 -0.43 16.27
C PRO A 123 19.92 -1.27 15.14
N TYR A 124 18.91 -2.09 15.45
CA TYR A 124 18.10 -2.80 14.46
C TYR A 124 17.04 -1.86 13.88
N TRP A 125 17.47 -0.69 13.41
CA TRP A 125 16.62 0.37 12.90
C TRP A 125 17.36 1.18 11.83
N THR A 126 16.60 1.90 11.03
CA THR A 126 17.08 2.76 9.94
C THR A 126 16.26 4.05 9.93
N ASN A 127 16.76 5.12 9.31
CA ASN A 127 16.06 6.42 9.31
C ASN A 127 14.70 6.41 8.59
N ASP A 128 14.42 5.37 7.79
CA ASP A 128 13.20 5.18 7.01
C ASP A 128 12.12 4.38 7.76
N CYS A 129 12.37 3.94 9.00
CA CYS A 129 11.36 3.28 9.82
C CYS A 129 10.62 4.25 10.76
N ILE A 130 9.38 3.91 11.13
CA ILE A 130 8.56 4.67 12.06
C ILE A 130 8.78 4.20 13.49
N ILE A 131 8.81 5.15 14.42
CA ILE A 131 8.93 4.89 15.86
C ILE A 131 7.52 4.78 16.43
N VAL A 132 7.26 3.72 17.21
CA VAL A 132 5.93 3.40 17.72
C VAL A 132 5.94 3.43 19.24
N GLY A 133 5.33 4.45 19.82
CA GLY A 133 5.29 4.64 21.27
C GLY A 133 5.92 5.96 21.67
N ASN A 134 6.13 6.13 22.97
CA ASN A 134 6.64 7.37 23.53
C ASN A 134 8.18 7.33 23.51
N ALA A 135 8.86 8.46 23.33
CA ALA A 135 10.33 8.53 23.33
C ALA A 135 10.99 7.98 24.62
N ASN A 136 10.22 7.88 25.71
CA ASN A 136 10.64 7.30 27.00
C ASN A 136 10.26 5.82 27.16
N SER A 137 9.76 5.16 26.11
CA SER A 137 9.45 3.74 26.18
C SER A 137 10.75 2.94 26.33
N THR A 138 10.81 2.08 27.33
CA THR A 138 11.80 1.00 27.47
C THR A 138 12.10 0.35 26.12
N CYS A 139 13.34 -0.09 25.91
CA CYS A 139 13.87 -0.83 24.74
C CYS A 139 13.10 -2.11 24.39
N LYS A 140 11.84 -1.92 23.99
CA LYS A 140 10.90 -2.97 23.64
C LYS A 140 10.84 -3.05 22.14
N GLN A 141 10.75 -4.27 21.66
CA GLN A 141 10.57 -4.55 20.26
C GLN A 141 9.16 -4.12 19.85
N THR A 142 9.02 -3.41 18.74
CA THR A 142 7.72 -2.85 18.33
C THR A 142 6.67 -3.93 18.14
N GLN A 143 7.04 -5.09 17.60
CA GLN A 143 6.13 -6.22 17.45
C GLN A 143 5.60 -6.71 18.81
N ARG A 144 6.43 -6.68 19.87
CA ARG A 144 6.02 -7.00 21.23
C ARG A 144 5.06 -5.96 21.80
N LEU A 145 5.40 -4.68 21.67
CA LEU A 145 4.55 -3.58 22.11
C LEU A 145 3.15 -3.67 21.48
N VAL A 146 3.08 -3.93 20.17
CA VAL A 146 1.81 -4.07 19.47
C VAL A 146 1.07 -5.33 19.88
N SER A 147 1.75 -6.48 20.03
CA SER A 147 1.11 -7.72 20.50
C SER A 147 0.51 -7.56 21.91
N GLU A 148 1.23 -6.92 22.82
CA GLU A 148 0.75 -6.67 24.19
C GLU A 148 -0.50 -5.77 24.16
N ALA A 149 -0.55 -4.79 23.24
CA ALA A 149 -1.71 -3.92 23.10
C ALA A 149 -2.94 -4.63 22.50
N ILE A 150 -2.77 -5.41 21.42
CA ILE A 150 -3.90 -6.00 20.69
C ILE A 150 -4.36 -7.35 21.25
N CYS A 151 -3.51 -8.06 21.99
CA CYS A 151 -3.79 -9.38 22.56
C CYS A 151 -3.83 -9.36 24.10
N GLY A 152 -4.13 -8.22 24.72
CA GLY A 152 -4.40 -8.12 26.16
C GLY A 152 -3.20 -8.47 27.06
N GLY A 153 -2.00 -8.01 26.71
CA GLY A 153 -0.77 -8.23 27.46
C GLY A 153 0.05 -9.45 27.02
N SER A 154 -0.45 -10.21 26.03
CA SER A 154 0.26 -11.36 25.46
C SER A 154 1.42 -10.92 24.56
N GLY A 155 2.54 -11.63 24.63
CA GLY A 155 3.67 -11.42 23.72
C GLY A 155 3.40 -11.93 22.30
N PRO A 156 4.32 -11.72 21.34
CA PRO A 156 4.07 -12.03 19.94
C PRO A 156 3.78 -13.50 19.66
N ALA A 157 4.51 -14.43 20.30
CA ALA A 157 4.31 -15.86 20.09
C ALA A 157 2.95 -16.38 20.56
N SER A 158 2.37 -15.78 21.61
CA SER A 158 1.04 -16.18 22.13
C SER A 158 -0.11 -15.35 21.56
N CYS A 159 0.17 -14.34 20.72
CA CYS A 159 -0.82 -13.48 20.11
C CYS A 159 -1.20 -14.02 18.73
N VAL A 160 -2.40 -14.61 18.61
CA VAL A 160 -2.89 -15.22 17.35
C VAL A 160 -2.88 -14.24 16.18
N ALA A 161 -3.09 -12.94 16.43
CA ALA A 161 -3.03 -11.90 15.40
C ALA A 161 -1.61 -11.78 14.77
N MET A 162 -0.56 -12.12 15.52
CA MET A 162 0.84 -12.05 15.07
C MET A 162 1.33 -13.33 14.38
N ASN A 163 0.48 -14.36 14.27
CA ASN A 163 0.84 -15.61 13.61
C ASN A 163 1.36 -15.37 12.18
N ASN A 164 2.58 -15.85 11.91
CA ASN A 164 3.25 -15.74 10.61
C ASN A 164 3.50 -14.28 10.16
N VAL A 165 3.71 -13.38 11.12
CA VAL A 165 4.02 -11.96 10.88
C VAL A 165 5.49 -11.68 11.19
N PHE A 166 6.21 -11.11 10.22
CA PHE A 166 7.64 -10.81 10.28
C PHE A 166 7.89 -9.31 10.21
N ALA A 167 8.67 -8.81 11.16
CA ALA A 167 9.10 -7.44 11.28
C ALA A 167 10.49 -7.22 10.65
N TYR A 168 10.62 -6.09 9.98
CA TYR A 168 11.88 -5.62 9.42
C TYR A 168 12.89 -5.35 10.55
N MET A 169 14.04 -6.02 10.49
CA MET A 169 15.09 -6.00 11.51
C MET A 169 16.47 -5.91 10.82
N PRO A 170 16.84 -4.72 10.31
CA PRO A 170 18.05 -4.54 9.52
C PRO A 170 19.30 -4.77 10.38
N GLY A 171 20.34 -5.37 9.79
CA GLY A 171 21.60 -5.66 10.50
C GLY A 171 21.52 -6.83 11.48
N TRP A 172 20.37 -7.50 11.57
CA TRP A 172 20.25 -8.75 12.33
C TRP A 172 20.67 -9.94 11.49
N GLN A 173 21.67 -10.68 12.00
CA GLN A 173 22.28 -11.84 11.35
C GLN A 173 22.94 -11.51 10.01
N ALA A 174 23.86 -12.39 9.58
CA ALA A 174 24.56 -12.22 8.30
C ALA A 174 23.67 -12.49 7.07
N ASP A 175 22.53 -13.17 7.25
CA ASP A 175 21.66 -13.63 6.17
C ASP A 175 20.52 -12.65 5.82
N ASN A 176 20.53 -11.46 6.42
CA ASN A 176 19.52 -10.42 6.23
C ASN A 176 18.07 -10.87 6.52
N SER A 177 17.92 -11.85 7.42
CA SER A 177 16.62 -12.32 7.90
C SER A 177 15.79 -11.18 8.50
N ALA A 178 14.49 -11.19 8.23
CA ALA A 178 13.54 -10.50 9.09
C ALA A 178 13.24 -11.37 10.33
N CYS A 179 12.78 -10.75 11.41
CA CYS A 179 12.44 -11.41 12.67
C CYS A 179 10.92 -11.53 12.78
N GLY A 180 10.38 -12.73 13.01
CA GLY A 180 8.92 -12.93 13.05
C GLY A 180 8.44 -14.04 13.96
N VAL A 181 7.12 -14.20 14.00
CA VAL A 181 6.46 -15.29 14.73
C VAL A 181 6.19 -16.44 13.77
N ALA A 182 6.80 -17.60 14.01
CA ALA A 182 6.48 -18.81 13.27
C ALA A 182 5.53 -19.70 14.05
N THR A 183 4.34 -19.91 13.48
CA THR A 183 3.33 -20.81 14.04
C THR A 183 3.81 -22.26 14.11
N SER A 184 4.66 -22.70 13.17
CA SER A 184 5.19 -24.07 13.13
C SER A 184 6.07 -24.43 14.33
N THR A 185 6.72 -23.45 14.94
CA THR A 185 7.63 -23.64 16.09
C THR A 185 7.14 -22.95 17.36
N ASN A 186 6.00 -22.25 17.28
CA ASN A 186 5.46 -21.40 18.34
C ASN A 186 6.52 -20.46 18.97
N THR A 187 7.46 -20.00 18.15
CA THR A 187 8.60 -19.18 18.58
C THR A 187 8.52 -17.79 17.97
N TRP A 188 8.84 -16.78 18.77
CA TRP A 188 9.01 -15.41 18.31
C TRP A 188 10.48 -15.11 18.01
N CYS A 189 10.69 -14.26 17.00
CA CYS A 189 11.97 -13.89 16.44
C CYS A 189 12.76 -15.06 15.85
N THR A 190 12.06 -15.85 15.05
CA THR A 190 12.71 -16.86 14.21
C THR A 190 13.34 -16.22 12.97
N ARG A 191 14.32 -16.91 12.37
CA ARG A 191 15.04 -16.44 11.17
C ARG A 191 14.15 -16.54 9.93
N GLY A 192 13.83 -15.40 9.34
CA GLY A 192 12.94 -15.33 8.19
C GLY A 192 13.44 -16.00 6.90
N THR A 193 14.75 -16.28 6.76
CA THR A 193 15.28 -17.07 5.62
C THR A 193 14.74 -18.50 5.56
N SER A 194 14.23 -19.04 6.66
CA SER A 194 13.61 -20.38 6.72
C SER A 194 12.11 -20.39 6.41
N TYR A 195 11.51 -19.24 6.12
CA TYR A 195 10.07 -19.09 5.92
C TYR A 195 9.78 -18.33 4.63
N PHE A 196 8.70 -18.68 3.96
CA PHE A 196 8.37 -18.17 2.64
C PHE A 196 6.91 -17.77 2.57
N ASN A 197 6.62 -16.72 1.81
CA ASN A 197 5.26 -16.29 1.48
C ASN A 197 4.38 -16.12 2.73
N LEU A 198 4.92 -15.52 3.79
CA LEU A 198 4.18 -15.15 4.99
C LEU A 198 3.88 -13.65 4.97
N HIS A 199 3.63 -13.04 6.14
CA HIS A 199 3.20 -11.65 6.19
C HIS A 199 4.29 -10.71 6.73
N ALA A 200 4.42 -9.56 6.10
CA ALA A 200 5.18 -8.41 6.57
C ALA A 200 4.40 -7.63 7.63
N PHE A 201 5.09 -7.17 8.67
CA PHE A 201 4.55 -6.29 9.70
C PHE A 201 4.68 -4.83 9.27
N CYS A 202 3.56 -4.23 8.89
CA CYS A 202 3.52 -2.90 8.29
C CYS A 202 2.65 -1.96 9.13
N ALA A 203 2.86 -0.66 8.98
CA ALA A 203 2.07 0.35 9.67
C ALA A 203 1.76 1.55 8.78
N GLY A 204 0.61 2.16 9.01
CA GLY A 204 0.20 3.38 8.34
C GLY A 204 -0.56 4.28 9.28
N THR A 205 -0.55 5.58 9.01
CA THR A 205 -1.56 6.47 9.58
C THR A 205 -2.91 6.08 8.97
N GLY A 206 -4.02 6.23 9.70
CA GLY A 206 -5.36 5.70 9.34
C GLY A 206 -5.99 6.19 8.03
N ASN A 207 -5.20 6.69 7.08
CA ASN A 207 -5.59 7.28 5.80
C ASN A 207 -4.99 6.55 4.57
N VAL A 208 -4.46 5.34 4.70
CA VAL A 208 -3.94 4.60 3.54
C VAL A 208 -5.08 3.97 2.72
N GLY A 209 -5.63 4.77 1.82
CA GLY A 209 -6.52 4.32 0.75
C GLY A 209 -5.85 3.26 -0.13
N SER A 210 -6.62 2.29 -0.60
CA SER A 210 -6.17 1.26 -1.53
C SER A 210 -5.67 1.91 -2.82
N ALA A 211 -4.43 1.63 -3.23
CA ALA A 211 -3.91 2.07 -4.52
C ALA A 211 -4.52 1.21 -5.64
N VAL A 212 -5.21 1.85 -6.60
CA VAL A 212 -5.66 1.19 -7.83
C VAL A 212 -4.64 1.51 -8.91
N VAL A 213 -3.85 0.51 -9.32
CA VAL A 213 -2.93 0.64 -10.47
C VAL A 213 -3.67 0.19 -11.72
N MET A 214 -3.86 1.09 -12.69
CA MET A 214 -4.38 0.71 -14.02
C MET A 214 -3.21 0.24 -14.89
N THR A 215 -3.26 -1.01 -15.35
CA THR A 215 -2.22 -1.57 -16.23
C THR A 215 -2.62 -1.48 -17.72
N SER A 216 -1.61 -1.47 -18.58
CA SER A 216 -1.66 -1.12 -20.02
C SER A 216 -2.59 -1.98 -20.90
N ASN A 217 -3.05 -3.14 -20.42
CA ASN A 217 -3.96 -4.01 -21.19
C ASN A 217 -5.36 -3.41 -21.40
N LEU A 218 -5.70 -2.32 -20.71
CA LEU A 218 -6.98 -1.62 -20.86
C LEU A 218 -7.00 -0.63 -22.04
N LEU A 219 -5.86 -0.29 -22.66
CA LEU A 219 -5.82 0.66 -23.77
C LEU A 219 -6.35 0.07 -25.10
N LEU A 220 -6.34 -1.26 -25.26
CA LEU A 220 -6.84 -1.92 -26.47
C LEU A 220 -8.37 -1.93 -26.56
N ALA A 221 -9.09 -1.74 -25.46
CA ALA A 221 -10.56 -1.69 -25.45
C ALA A 221 -11.14 -0.30 -25.80
N VAL A 222 -10.28 0.73 -25.94
CA VAL A 222 -10.70 2.13 -26.23
C VAL A 222 -10.41 2.55 -27.68
N LEU A 223 -9.85 1.65 -28.51
CA LEU A 223 -9.64 1.92 -29.93
C LEU A 223 -10.49 0.99 -30.81
N PRO A 224 -11.73 1.37 -31.18
CA PRO A 224 -12.29 0.93 -32.45
C PRO A 224 -11.82 1.88 -33.56
N ALA A 225 -10.98 1.35 -34.45
CA ALA A 225 -10.98 1.59 -35.89
C ALA A 225 -10.73 3.02 -36.43
N CYS A 226 -9.55 3.61 -36.17
CA CYS A 226 -9.05 4.73 -36.98
C CYS A 226 -7.80 4.40 -37.83
N ILE A 227 -7.48 3.11 -38.01
CA ILE A 227 -6.40 2.65 -38.90
C ILE A 227 -7.00 1.67 -39.92
N THR A 228 -7.78 2.14 -40.88
CA THR A 228 -8.02 1.37 -42.13
C THR A 228 -8.40 2.21 -43.36
N ARG A 229 -8.10 3.51 -43.40
CA ARG A 229 -8.23 4.30 -44.65
C ARG A 229 -7.13 5.35 -44.76
N MET A 230 -5.94 4.91 -45.13
CA MET A 230 -4.96 5.74 -45.84
C MET A 230 -3.97 4.79 -46.49
N LEU A 231 -4.32 4.33 -47.69
CA LEU A 231 -3.45 3.87 -48.78
C LEU A 231 -4.34 3.07 -49.73
N ILE A 232 -4.88 3.75 -50.74
CA ILE A 232 -5.05 3.29 -52.14
C ILE A 232 -5.64 4.49 -52.90
N GLN A 233 -4.91 4.84 -53.97
CA GLN A 233 -5.05 5.92 -54.96
C GLN A 233 -4.50 7.28 -54.55
#